data_AF-A0AA43IK66-F1
#
_entry.id   AF-A0AA43IK66-F1
#
_cell.length_a   1.000
_cell.length_b   1.000
_cell.length_c   1.000
_cell.angle_alpha   90.00
_cell.angle_beta   90.00
_cell.angle_gamma   90.00
#
_symmetry.space_group_name_H-M   'P 1'
#
loop_
_entity.id
_entity.type
_entity.pdbx_description
1 polymer ?
#
loop_
_entity_poly.entity_id
_entity_poly.type
_entity_poly.pdbx_seq_one_letter_code
_entity_poly.pdbx_strand_id
1 'polypeptide(L)'
;MKIVQFSLCLFLLLCAHGCKKALHNPDTCFSKEQQASIIAQTVRYAERLPPAATHETKFNAEFDWYYSLAVEGYDFRACSPELDSTYYFLMTRKARSIWPAREAIGGRLKVGPQNKVAGYEEIFRTWKMAEDSLNSRAFELFDLMITGEDLTRFQTKYQGDRYIEFPDERFYFDKQSRRWRDRELDKMQ
;
A
#
# COMPACT_ATOMS: atom_id res chain seq x y z
N MET A 1 -51.13 -45.18 -9.86
CA MET A 1 -49.73 -45.25 -9.36
C MET A 1 -48.98 -44.03 -9.88
N LYS A 2 -48.16 -43.44 -9.01
CA LYS A 2 -47.49 -42.13 -9.05
C LYS A 2 -46.80 -41.75 -10.37
N ILE A 3 -47.05 -40.54 -10.88
CA ILE A 3 -46.03 -39.70 -11.51
C ILE A 3 -46.36 -38.24 -11.14
N VAL A 4 -45.68 -37.68 -10.13
CA VAL A 4 -45.79 -36.27 -9.74
C VAL A 4 -44.39 -35.69 -9.69
N GLN A 5 -44.18 -34.69 -10.56
CA GLN A 5 -43.26 -33.56 -10.49
C GLN A 5 -41.82 -33.83 -10.06
N PHE A 6 -40.95 -33.92 -11.06
CA PHE A 6 -39.49 -33.91 -10.89
C PHE A 6 -38.86 -32.88 -11.83
N SER A 7 -39.31 -31.62 -11.84
CA SER A 7 -38.73 -30.60 -12.75
C SER A 7 -38.79 -29.15 -12.26
N LEU A 8 -38.69 -28.89 -10.94
CA LEU A 8 -38.69 -27.50 -10.47
C LEU A 8 -37.75 -27.18 -9.30
N CYS A 9 -36.64 -27.92 -9.14
CA CYS A 9 -35.62 -27.58 -8.13
C CYS A 9 -34.20 -27.35 -8.69
N LEU A 10 -33.94 -27.57 -9.98
CA LEU A 10 -32.58 -27.45 -10.53
C LEU A 10 -32.25 -26.05 -11.10
N PHE A 11 -33.23 -25.14 -11.18
CA PHE A 11 -33.03 -23.81 -11.78
C PHE A 11 -32.78 -22.66 -10.77
N LEU A 12 -32.83 -22.95 -9.46
CA LEU A 12 -32.65 -21.95 -8.40
C LEU A 12 -31.25 -21.92 -7.78
N LEU A 13 -30.33 -22.79 -8.24
CA LEU A 13 -28.95 -22.87 -7.72
C LEU A 13 -27.90 -22.12 -8.58
N LEU A 14 -28.29 -21.47 -9.67
CA LEU A 14 -27.36 -20.79 -10.59
C LEU A 14 -27.27 -19.26 -10.42
N CYS A 15 -28.02 -18.68 -9.47
CA CYS A 15 -28.01 -17.22 -9.24
C CYS A 15 -26.98 -16.73 -8.21
N ALA A 16 -26.15 -17.61 -7.64
CA ALA A 16 -24.97 -17.20 -6.88
C ALA A 16 -23.78 -16.91 -7.81
N HIS A 17 -24.00 -16.14 -8.88
CA HIS A 17 -22.91 -15.46 -9.58
C HIS A 17 -22.44 -14.34 -8.66
N GLY A 18 -21.50 -14.72 -7.78
CA GLY A 18 -20.81 -13.80 -6.91
C GLY A 18 -20.18 -12.69 -7.74
N CYS A 19 -20.85 -11.55 -7.77
CA CYS A 19 -20.22 -10.28 -8.06
C CYS A 19 -19.24 -10.07 -6.90
N LYS A 20 -18.04 -10.66 -7.00
CA LYS A 20 -16.91 -10.23 -6.20
C LYS A 20 -16.70 -8.79 -6.61
N LYS A 21 -17.25 -7.84 -5.85
CA LYS A 21 -16.80 -6.44 -5.90
C LYS A 21 -15.28 -6.50 -5.99
N ALA A 22 -14.70 -5.73 -6.90
CA ALA A 22 -13.26 -5.53 -6.95
C ALA A 22 -12.86 -4.94 -5.59
N LEU A 23 -12.53 -5.82 -4.64
CA LEU A 23 -12.48 -5.54 -3.20
C LEU A 23 -11.45 -4.46 -2.88
N HIS A 24 -10.57 -4.18 -3.84
CA HIS A 24 -9.45 -3.26 -3.73
C HIS A 24 -9.36 -2.29 -4.92
N ASN A 25 -10.43 -2.02 -5.66
CA ASN A 25 -10.34 -1.11 -6.81
C ASN A 25 -10.07 0.34 -6.31
N PRO A 26 -8.90 0.93 -6.60
CA PRO A 26 -8.56 2.27 -6.13
C PRO A 26 -9.45 3.37 -6.73
N ASP A 27 -10.10 3.08 -7.86
CA ASP A 27 -11.03 4.00 -8.54
C ASP A 27 -12.30 4.26 -7.72
N THR A 28 -12.52 3.49 -6.65
CA THR A 28 -13.63 3.69 -5.71
C THR A 28 -13.40 4.84 -4.73
N CYS A 29 -12.16 5.25 -4.49
CA CYS A 29 -11.85 6.40 -3.63
C CYS A 29 -11.34 7.61 -4.41
N PHE A 30 -10.59 7.37 -5.49
CA PHE A 30 -9.87 8.44 -6.20
C PHE A 30 -9.94 8.20 -7.71
N SER A 31 -10.15 9.26 -8.50
CA SER A 31 -9.94 9.21 -9.96
C SER A 31 -8.48 8.91 -10.30
N LYS A 32 -8.18 8.57 -11.56
CA LYS A 32 -6.79 8.32 -11.99
C LYS A 32 -5.90 9.55 -11.82
N GLU A 33 -6.44 10.73 -12.07
CA GLU A 33 -5.74 12.01 -11.87
C GLU A 33 -5.45 12.24 -10.38
N GLN A 34 -6.41 11.92 -9.51
CA GLN A 34 -6.22 12.00 -8.06
C GLN A 34 -5.17 10.99 -7.57
N GLN A 35 -5.22 9.74 -8.05
CA GLN A 35 -4.21 8.71 -7.73
C GLN A 35 -2.81 9.16 -8.13
N ALA A 36 -2.64 9.67 -9.36
CA ALA A 36 -1.37 10.21 -9.84
C ALA A 36 -0.90 11.41 -9.00
N SER A 37 -1.80 12.33 -8.66
CA SER A 37 -1.51 13.47 -7.79
C SER A 37 -1.08 13.03 -6.39
N ILE A 38 -1.72 12.02 -5.82
CA ILE A 38 -1.35 11.47 -4.50
C ILE A 38 0.05 10.84 -4.57
N ILE A 39 0.33 10.00 -5.58
CA ILE A 39 1.67 9.41 -5.76
C ILE A 39 2.73 10.50 -5.85
N ALA A 40 2.51 11.53 -6.66
CA ALA A 40 3.46 12.65 -6.82
C ALA A 40 3.69 13.42 -5.49
N GLN A 41 2.68 13.53 -4.64
CA GLN A 41 2.81 14.16 -3.32
C GLN A 41 3.47 13.25 -2.29
N THR A 42 3.30 11.93 -2.39
CA THR A 42 3.81 10.97 -1.39
C THR A 42 5.17 10.40 -1.73
N VAL A 43 5.60 10.44 -3.00
CA VAL A 43 6.85 9.81 -3.46
C VAL A 43 8.08 10.28 -2.68
N ARG A 44 8.12 11.54 -2.23
CA ARG A 44 9.24 12.07 -1.43
C ARG A 44 9.35 11.46 -0.02
N TYR A 45 8.27 10.89 0.50
CA TYR A 45 8.28 10.17 1.77
C TYR A 45 8.62 8.69 1.54
N ALA A 46 8.14 8.12 0.44
CA ALA A 46 8.31 6.72 0.11
C ALA A 46 9.69 6.38 -0.47
N GLU A 47 10.16 7.19 -1.42
CA GLU A 47 11.36 6.96 -2.22
C GLU A 47 12.66 7.26 -1.47
N ARG A 48 13.76 6.70 -1.97
CA ARG A 48 15.09 6.99 -1.45
C ARG A 48 15.44 8.46 -1.64
N LEU A 49 16.36 8.95 -0.81
CA LEU A 49 16.93 10.28 -1.00
C LEU A 49 17.73 10.32 -2.32
N PRO A 50 17.58 11.37 -3.14
CA PRO A 50 18.50 11.63 -4.22
C PRO A 50 19.92 11.84 -3.69
N PRO A 51 20.95 11.63 -4.53
CA PRO A 51 22.31 11.99 -4.17
C PRO A 51 22.40 13.43 -3.64
N ALA A 52 23.15 13.63 -2.55
CA ALA A 52 23.33 14.90 -1.84
C ALA A 52 22.09 15.49 -1.13
N ALA A 53 20.90 14.87 -1.22
CA ALA A 53 19.75 15.31 -0.45
C ALA A 53 19.79 14.80 1.00
N THR A 54 19.19 15.57 1.90
CA THR A 54 18.88 15.16 3.27
C THR A 54 17.36 15.05 3.43
N HIS A 55 16.91 14.58 4.59
CA HIS A 55 15.46 14.53 4.87
C HIS A 55 14.82 15.92 4.97
N GLU A 56 15.62 16.96 5.23
CA GLU A 56 15.23 18.35 5.31
C GLU A 56 15.21 19.00 3.92
N THR A 57 16.19 18.69 3.06
CA THR A 57 16.32 19.31 1.73
C THR A 57 15.59 18.57 0.61
N LYS A 58 15.16 17.32 0.82
CA LYS A 58 14.51 16.50 -0.22
C LYS A 58 13.24 17.11 -0.85
N PHE A 59 12.67 18.17 -0.28
CA PHE A 59 11.51 18.88 -0.83
C PHE A 59 11.89 20.10 -1.68
N ASN A 60 13.17 20.43 -1.77
CA ASN A 60 13.65 21.51 -2.62
C ASN A 60 13.39 21.21 -4.11
N ALA A 61 13.16 22.28 -4.87
CA ALA A 61 12.87 22.22 -6.30
C ALA A 61 13.99 21.56 -7.13
N GLU A 62 15.23 21.66 -6.66
CA GLU A 62 16.40 21.06 -7.30
C GLU A 62 16.34 19.52 -7.40
N PHE A 63 15.51 18.87 -6.57
CA PHE A 63 15.31 17.43 -6.59
C PHE A 63 14.04 16.99 -7.31
N ASP A 64 13.27 17.93 -7.88
CA ASP A 64 11.99 17.64 -8.55
C ASP A 64 12.16 16.61 -9.67
N TRP A 65 13.25 16.71 -10.43
CA TRP A 65 13.57 15.79 -11.53
C TRP A 65 13.65 14.33 -11.05
N TYR A 66 14.27 14.10 -9.88
CA TYR A 66 14.49 12.77 -9.34
C TYR A 66 13.17 12.11 -8.97
N TYR A 67 12.32 12.86 -8.27
CA TYR A 67 11.02 12.35 -7.84
C TYR A 67 10.02 12.25 -8.99
N SER A 68 10.10 13.13 -9.98
CA SER A 68 9.26 13.04 -11.18
C SER A 68 9.52 11.76 -11.95
N LEU A 69 10.78 11.35 -12.09
CA LEU A 69 11.16 10.05 -12.66
C LEU A 69 10.71 8.89 -11.77
N ALA A 70 10.83 9.02 -10.44
CA ALA A 70 10.46 7.96 -9.52
C ALA A 70 8.96 7.63 -9.60
N VAL A 71 8.08 8.62 -9.82
CA VAL A 71 6.61 8.44 -9.92
C VAL A 71 6.24 7.37 -10.95
N GLU A 72 6.94 7.26 -12.08
CA GLU A 72 6.70 6.23 -13.12
C GLU A 72 6.93 4.80 -12.63
N GLY A 73 7.63 4.64 -11.50
CA GLY A 73 7.84 3.37 -10.85
C GLY A 73 6.71 2.96 -9.91
N TYR A 74 5.74 3.83 -9.63
CA TYR A 74 4.69 3.61 -8.63
C TYR A 74 3.34 3.30 -9.25
N ASP A 75 2.59 2.43 -8.58
CA ASP A 75 1.21 2.10 -8.94
C ASP A 75 0.33 2.18 -7.69
N PHE A 76 -0.81 2.86 -7.79
CA PHE A 76 -1.85 2.88 -6.75
C PHE A 76 -2.70 1.61 -6.91
N ARG A 77 -2.68 0.71 -5.92
CA ARG A 77 -3.23 -0.64 -6.05
C ARG A 77 -4.54 -0.85 -5.32
N ALA A 78 -4.72 -0.19 -4.17
CA ALA A 78 -5.94 -0.28 -3.37
C ALA A 78 -6.19 0.98 -2.57
N CYS A 79 -7.47 1.22 -2.26
CA CYS A 79 -7.88 2.20 -1.29
C CYS A 79 -9.06 1.67 -0.47
N SER A 80 -9.23 2.20 0.73
CA SER A 80 -10.48 2.05 1.52
C SER A 80 -10.68 3.31 2.37
N PRO A 81 -11.87 3.93 2.36
CA PRO A 81 -12.13 5.08 3.22
C PRO A 81 -12.19 4.68 4.71
N GLU A 82 -11.73 5.56 5.58
CA GLU A 82 -11.88 5.46 7.03
C GLU A 82 -12.81 6.60 7.53
N LEU A 83 -12.33 7.44 8.46
CA LEU A 83 -13.03 8.60 9.01
C LEU A 83 -12.23 9.87 8.71
N ASP A 84 -12.89 11.03 8.77
CA ASP A 84 -12.23 12.35 8.69
C ASP A 84 -11.31 12.57 7.48
N SER A 85 -11.76 12.13 6.31
CA SER A 85 -11.00 12.18 5.05
C SER A 85 -9.65 11.41 5.10
N THR A 86 -9.59 10.41 5.97
CA THR A 86 -8.50 9.44 6.03
C THR A 86 -8.86 8.23 5.17
N TYR A 87 -7.86 7.68 4.49
CA TYR A 87 -7.99 6.52 3.64
C TYR A 87 -6.84 5.57 3.94
N TYR A 88 -7.15 4.28 4.02
CA TYR A 88 -6.16 3.24 3.85
C TYR A 88 -5.73 3.20 2.38
N PHE A 89 -4.44 3.03 2.13
CA PHE A 89 -3.90 2.89 0.78
C PHE A 89 -2.99 1.68 0.68
N LEU A 90 -2.92 1.14 -0.53
CA LEU A 90 -1.88 0.23 -0.97
C LEU A 90 -1.29 0.80 -2.26
N MET A 91 0.01 1.05 -2.25
CA MET A 91 0.78 1.34 -3.46
C MET A 91 1.89 0.32 -3.64
N THR A 92 2.41 0.21 -4.84
CA THR A 92 3.64 -0.57 -5.09
C THR A 92 4.63 0.27 -5.84
N ARG A 93 5.92 -0.06 -5.72
CA ARG A 93 6.99 0.56 -6.49
C ARG A 93 7.92 -0.47 -7.10
N LYS A 94 8.59 -0.12 -8.19
CA LYS A 94 9.71 -0.90 -8.74
C LYS A 94 10.86 -0.94 -7.72
N ALA A 95 11.36 -2.14 -7.45
CA ALA A 95 12.50 -2.35 -6.56
C ALA A 95 13.81 -2.37 -7.36
N ARG A 96 14.93 -1.99 -6.72
CA ARG A 96 16.25 -2.16 -7.33
C ARG A 96 16.63 -3.64 -7.32
N SER A 97 16.56 -4.26 -8.49
CA SER A 97 16.77 -5.69 -8.68
C SER A 97 17.27 -6.00 -10.10
N ILE A 98 18.02 -7.08 -10.24
CA ILE A 98 18.44 -7.62 -11.55
C ILE A 98 17.23 -8.20 -12.29
N TRP A 99 16.26 -8.74 -11.54
CA TRP A 99 15.01 -9.28 -12.04
C TRP A 99 13.85 -8.31 -11.78
N PRO A 100 12.80 -8.26 -12.62
CA PRO A 100 11.60 -7.48 -12.34
C PRO A 100 11.04 -7.83 -10.96
N ALA A 101 11.11 -6.86 -10.04
CA ALA A 101 10.65 -7.01 -8.68
C ALA A 101 10.05 -5.70 -8.20
N ARG A 102 9.11 -5.81 -7.28
CA ARG A 102 8.38 -4.69 -6.71
C ARG A 102 8.27 -4.84 -5.20
N GLU A 103 8.09 -3.72 -4.51
CA GLU A 103 7.77 -3.64 -3.09
C GLU A 103 6.37 -3.02 -2.95
N ALA A 104 5.60 -3.45 -1.95
CA ALA A 104 4.33 -2.85 -1.60
C ALA A 104 4.47 -1.97 -0.36
N ILE A 105 3.72 -0.87 -0.34
CA ILE A 105 3.63 0.08 0.76
C ILE A 105 2.16 0.20 1.12
N GLY A 106 1.81 -0.23 2.32
CA GLY A 106 0.47 -0.11 2.87
C GLY A 106 0.45 0.88 4.02
N GLY A 107 -0.59 1.70 4.11
CA GLY A 107 -0.63 2.74 5.12
C GLY A 107 -1.92 3.56 5.15
N ARG A 108 -1.84 4.72 5.79
CA ARG A 108 -2.92 5.71 5.86
C ARG A 108 -2.51 7.03 5.27
N LEU A 109 -3.43 7.67 4.55
CA LEU A 109 -3.28 9.01 4.04
C LEU A 109 -4.48 9.86 4.44
N LYS A 110 -4.23 11.12 4.79
CA LYS A 110 -5.28 12.11 5.03
C LYS A 110 -5.28 13.09 3.88
N VAL A 111 -6.40 13.20 3.18
CA VAL A 111 -6.55 14.08 2.01
C VAL A 111 -7.37 15.29 2.41
N GLY A 112 -6.77 16.47 2.27
CA GLY A 112 -7.45 17.75 2.48
C GLY A 112 -8.15 18.24 1.21
N PRO A 113 -8.65 19.49 1.23
CA PRO A 113 -9.21 20.15 0.06
C PRO A 113 -8.23 20.11 -1.12
N GLN A 114 -8.77 20.07 -2.34
CA GLN A 114 -7.99 20.08 -3.60
C GLN A 114 -7.00 18.90 -3.71
N ASN A 115 -7.30 17.76 -3.10
CA ASN A 115 -6.47 16.55 -3.13
C ASN A 115 -5.08 16.71 -2.49
N LYS A 116 -4.90 17.70 -1.62
CA LYS A 116 -3.63 17.91 -0.92
C LYS A 116 -3.44 16.86 0.16
N VAL A 117 -2.34 16.11 0.13
CA VAL A 117 -1.98 15.14 1.17
C VAL A 117 -1.58 15.90 2.44
N ALA A 118 -2.47 15.88 3.43
CA ALA A 118 -2.29 16.52 4.72
C ALA A 118 -1.62 15.60 5.75
N GLY A 119 -1.78 14.28 5.61
CA GLY A 119 -1.15 13.26 6.47
C GLY A 119 -0.71 12.05 5.66
N TYR A 120 0.40 11.44 6.06
CA TYR A 120 0.97 10.25 5.44
C TYR A 120 1.63 9.38 6.50
N GLU A 121 1.18 8.13 6.58
CA GLU A 121 1.71 7.10 7.48
C GLU A 121 1.88 5.82 6.71
N GLU A 122 3.05 5.20 6.80
CA GLU A 122 3.26 3.83 6.33
C GLU A 122 3.10 2.88 7.51
N ILE A 123 2.24 1.88 7.33
CA ILE A 123 1.98 0.82 8.31
C ILE A 123 2.88 -0.37 8.01
N PHE A 124 3.09 -0.68 6.74
CA PHE A 124 4.03 -1.72 6.33
C PHE A 124 4.71 -1.41 4.99
N ARG A 125 5.93 -1.95 4.83
CA ARG A 125 6.61 -2.19 3.56
C ARG A 125 6.91 -3.67 3.42
N THR A 126 6.65 -4.23 2.25
CA THR A 126 7.02 -5.63 1.98
C THR A 126 8.46 -5.76 1.53
N TRP A 127 9.02 -6.96 1.67
CA TRP A 127 10.19 -7.33 0.90
C TRP A 127 9.91 -7.22 -0.61
N LYS A 128 10.96 -7.01 -1.39
CA LYS A 128 10.85 -7.04 -2.85
C LYS A 128 10.60 -8.45 -3.37
N MET A 129 9.66 -8.59 -4.31
CA MET A 129 9.36 -9.89 -4.93
C MET A 129 8.75 -9.72 -6.32
N ALA A 130 8.57 -10.83 -7.04
CA ALA A 130 7.88 -10.84 -8.32
C ALA A 130 6.42 -10.38 -8.17
N GLU A 131 5.88 -9.74 -9.20
CA GLU A 131 4.60 -9.04 -9.14
C GLU A 131 3.42 -9.94 -8.73
N ASP A 132 3.33 -11.16 -9.23
CA ASP A 132 2.24 -12.09 -8.87
C ASP A 132 2.26 -12.45 -7.38
N SER A 133 3.45 -12.73 -6.84
CA SER A 133 3.63 -13.00 -5.41
C SER A 133 3.33 -11.75 -4.59
N LEU A 134 3.78 -10.58 -5.07
CA LEU A 134 3.54 -9.31 -4.39
C LEU A 134 2.05 -9.01 -4.31
N ASN A 135 1.32 -9.11 -5.41
CA ASN A 135 -0.11 -8.81 -5.47
C ASN A 135 -0.87 -9.67 -4.44
N SER A 136 -0.67 -10.99 -4.46
CA SER A 136 -1.33 -11.89 -3.51
C SER A 136 -1.09 -11.49 -2.05
N ARG A 137 0.18 -11.29 -1.66
CA ARG A 137 0.56 -11.01 -0.27
C ARG A 137 0.21 -9.59 0.15
N ALA A 138 0.35 -8.61 -0.73
CA ALA A 138 0.06 -7.21 -0.44
C ALA A 138 -1.44 -6.97 -0.26
N PHE A 139 -2.30 -7.64 -1.04
CA PHE A 139 -3.75 -7.56 -0.84
C PHE A 139 -4.19 -8.28 0.44
N GLU A 140 -3.59 -9.43 0.78
CA GLU A 140 -3.82 -10.09 2.09
C GLU A 140 -3.49 -9.16 3.26
N LEU A 141 -2.30 -8.53 3.23
CA LEU A 141 -1.89 -7.56 4.26
C LEU A 141 -2.80 -6.32 4.30
N PHE A 142 -3.24 -5.85 3.13
CA PHE A 142 -4.15 -4.71 3.03
C PHE A 142 -5.50 -5.02 3.66
N ASP A 143 -6.07 -6.20 3.41
CA ASP A 143 -7.32 -6.63 4.01
C ASP A 143 -7.25 -6.67 5.54
N LEU A 144 -6.19 -7.30 6.06
CA LEU A 144 -5.95 -7.35 7.50
C LEU A 144 -5.78 -5.95 8.10
N MET A 145 -5.06 -5.07 7.40
CA MET A 145 -4.85 -3.69 7.83
C MET A 145 -6.17 -2.91 7.92
N ILE A 146 -7.06 -3.01 6.93
CA ILE A 146 -8.33 -2.26 6.92
C ILE A 146 -9.36 -2.82 7.92
N THR A 147 -9.23 -4.10 8.31
CA THR A 147 -10.06 -4.70 9.37
C THR A 147 -9.48 -4.51 10.76
N GLY A 148 -8.33 -3.86 10.90
CA GLY A 148 -7.67 -3.60 12.19
C GLY A 148 -6.99 -4.82 12.81
N GLU A 149 -6.70 -5.85 12.02
CA GLU A 149 -5.99 -7.05 12.46
C GLU A 149 -4.49 -6.76 12.69
N ASP A 150 -3.89 -7.50 13.63
CA ASP A 150 -2.46 -7.34 13.93
C ASP A 150 -1.58 -7.95 12.84
N LEU A 151 -0.74 -7.10 12.23
CA LEU A 151 0.20 -7.51 11.19
C LEU A 151 1.54 -8.04 11.73
N THR A 152 1.76 -7.99 13.04
CA THR A 152 3.05 -8.37 13.66
C THR A 152 3.50 -9.77 13.26
N ARG A 153 2.58 -10.73 13.15
CA ARG A 153 2.88 -12.11 12.71
C ARG A 153 3.44 -12.23 11.28
N PHE A 154 3.39 -11.16 10.49
CA PHE A 154 3.90 -11.10 9.11
C PHE A 154 5.27 -10.42 8.98
N GLN A 155 5.82 -9.90 10.08
CA GLN A 155 7.14 -9.27 10.09
C GLN A 155 8.27 -10.27 9.87
N THR A 156 9.41 -9.76 9.42
CA THR A 156 10.63 -10.52 9.11
C THR A 156 11.01 -11.55 10.19
N LYS A 157 10.88 -11.20 11.47
CA LYS A 157 11.19 -12.11 12.58
C LYS A 157 10.39 -13.42 12.56
N TYR A 158 9.17 -13.40 12.05
CA TYR A 158 8.25 -14.54 12.07
C TYR A 158 8.09 -15.22 10.72
N GLN A 159 8.17 -14.47 9.61
CA GLN A 159 7.93 -14.98 8.26
C GLN A 159 9.15 -14.90 7.33
N GLY A 160 10.31 -14.44 7.82
CA GLY A 160 11.45 -14.16 6.96
C GLY A 160 11.12 -13.12 5.89
N ASP A 161 11.58 -13.35 4.67
CA ASP A 161 11.38 -12.43 3.54
C ASP A 161 10.01 -12.56 2.84
N ARG A 162 9.07 -13.31 3.42
CA ARG A 162 7.80 -13.63 2.76
C ARG A 162 6.85 -12.44 2.67
N TYR A 163 6.78 -11.59 3.69
CA TYR A 163 5.75 -10.55 3.77
C TYR A 163 6.35 -9.18 4.05
N ILE A 164 6.46 -8.80 5.33
CA ILE A 164 6.79 -7.44 5.75
C ILE A 164 8.30 -7.33 6.01
N GLU A 165 8.95 -6.38 5.34
CA GLU A 165 10.33 -5.95 5.63
C GLU A 165 10.34 -4.94 6.78
N PHE A 166 9.44 -3.94 6.74
CA PHE A 166 9.30 -2.92 7.79
C PHE A 166 7.81 -2.74 8.17
N PRO A 167 7.46 -2.59 9.46
CA PRO A 167 8.35 -2.46 10.62
C PRO A 167 8.99 -3.78 11.03
N ASP A 168 10.03 -3.68 11.85
CA ASP A 168 10.60 -4.78 12.63
C ASP A 168 11.05 -4.29 14.02
N GLU A 169 11.86 -5.08 14.73
CA GLU A 169 12.37 -4.71 16.06
C GLU A 169 13.27 -3.47 16.05
N ARG A 170 13.92 -3.17 14.92
CA ARG A 170 14.86 -2.06 14.75
C ARG A 170 14.23 -0.85 14.07
N PHE A 171 13.37 -1.07 13.08
CA PHE A 171 12.81 -0.03 12.22
C PHE A 171 11.34 0.21 12.51
N TYR A 172 10.98 1.48 12.66
CA TYR A 172 9.60 1.91 12.90
C TYR A 172 9.28 3.17 12.09
N PHE A 173 8.00 3.38 11.78
CA PHE A 173 7.57 4.59 11.09
C PHE A 173 7.30 5.72 12.10
N ASP A 174 8.04 6.80 11.99
CA ASP A 174 7.83 8.01 12.78
C ASP A 174 6.82 8.93 12.07
N LYS A 175 5.64 9.10 12.68
CA LYS A 175 4.54 9.86 12.07
C LYS A 175 4.80 11.37 11.99
N GLN A 176 5.60 11.90 12.91
CA GLN A 176 5.91 13.33 12.96
C GLN A 176 6.80 13.73 11.79
N SER A 177 7.90 13.00 11.58
CA SER A 177 8.83 13.22 10.47
C SER A 177 8.48 12.45 9.19
N ARG A 178 7.43 11.61 9.23
CA ARG A 178 6.89 10.81 8.11
C ARG A 178 7.96 9.98 7.42
N ARG A 179 8.75 9.24 8.22
CA ARG A 179 9.86 8.43 7.74
C ARG A 179 10.04 7.18 8.59
N TRP A 180 10.63 6.16 7.99
CA TRP A 180 11.21 5.05 8.74
C TRP A 180 12.43 5.53 9.51
N ARG A 181 12.48 5.21 10.81
CA ARG A 181 13.59 5.50 11.72
C ARG A 181 14.16 4.20 12.27
N ASP A 182 15.41 4.29 12.69
CA ASP A 182 16.17 3.20 13.29
C ASP A 182 16.27 3.46 14.79
N ARG A 183 15.65 2.59 15.60
CA ARG A 183 15.63 2.70 17.07
C ARG A 183 17.03 2.72 17.66
N GLU A 184 18.00 2.02 17.07
CA GLU A 184 19.35 1.96 17.62
C GLU A 184 20.11 3.26 17.34
N LEU A 185 19.95 3.86 16.16
CA LEU A 185 20.53 5.17 15.86
C LEU A 185 19.91 6.27 16.73
N ASP A 186 18.61 6.19 16.98
CA ASP A 186 17.89 7.18 17.78
C ASP A 186 18.30 7.16 19.25
N LYS A 187 18.79 6.03 19.79
CA LYS A 187 19.33 5.92 21.16
C LYS A 187 20.71 6.56 21.33
N MET A 188 21.43 6.81 20.23
CA MET A 188 22.80 7.35 20.26
C MET A 188 22.84 8.88 20.18
N GLN A 189 21.69 9.54 20.00
CA GLN A 189 21.54 11.00 19.90
C GLN A 189 21.06 11.58 21.22
#